data_AF-A0A3B9BUD6-F1
#
_entry.id   AF-A0A3B9BUD6-F1
#
_cell.length_a   1.000
_cell.length_b   1.000
_cell.length_c   1.000
_cell.angle_alpha   90.00
_cell.angle_beta   90.00
_cell.angle_gamma   90.00
#
_symmetry.space_group_name_H-M   'P 1'
#
loop_
_entity.id
_entity.type
_entity.pdbx_description
1 polymer ?
#
loop_
_entity_poly.entity_id
_entity_poly.type
_entity_poly.pdbx_seq_one_letter_code
_entity_poly.pdbx_strand_id
1 'polypeptide(L)'
;LAQPGAVAAVYMGKKAAAFFRGRLLMHGAASNMPVTIVENASRLNQRILQATLMDLPEVLATSSVDGPVVLLVGLAPRGATKAMIDLNIA
;
A
#
# COMPACT_ATOMS: atom_id res chain seq x y z
N LEU A 1 1.32 -14.23 7.65
CA LEU A 1 1.44 -12.77 7.39
C LEU A 1 1.87 -12.50 5.95
N ALA A 2 2.95 -13.14 5.47
CA ALA A 2 3.39 -13.01 4.07
C ALA A 2 3.09 -14.29 3.26
N GLN A 3 1.80 -14.59 3.02
CA GLN A 3 1.45 -15.74 2.19
C GLN A 3 1.80 -15.43 0.72
N PRO A 4 2.53 -16.31 0.00
CA PRO A 4 2.83 -16.10 -1.40
C PRO A 4 1.58 -15.88 -2.24
N GLY A 5 1.57 -14.86 -3.10
CA GLY A 5 0.45 -14.51 -3.97
C GLY A 5 -0.73 -13.82 -3.28
N ALA A 6 -0.73 -13.68 -1.95
CA ALA A 6 -1.77 -12.93 -1.26
C ALA A 6 -1.58 -11.41 -1.43
N VAL A 7 -2.70 -10.72 -1.59
CA VAL A 7 -2.79 -9.26 -1.59
C VAL A 7 -3.50 -8.83 -0.31
N ALA A 8 -2.98 -7.81 0.35
CA ALA A 8 -3.59 -7.25 1.55
C ALA A 8 -3.89 -5.76 1.38
N ALA A 9 -5.08 -5.34 1.79
CA ALA A 9 -5.43 -3.94 1.96
C ALA A 9 -5.27 -3.55 3.44
N VAL A 10 -4.45 -2.54 3.72
CA VAL A 10 -4.19 -2.03 5.07
C VAL A 10 -4.78 -0.63 5.19
N TYR A 11 -5.79 -0.48 6.05
CA TYR A 11 -6.37 0.79 6.42
C TYR A 11 -5.55 1.46 7.54
N MET A 12 -5.53 2.81 7.58
CA MET A 12 -4.71 3.59 8.54
C MET A 12 -3.21 3.25 8.47
N GLY A 13 -2.74 2.80 7.31
CA GLY A 13 -1.41 2.23 7.13
C GLY A 13 -0.24 3.21 7.35
N LYS A 14 -0.48 4.53 7.31
CA LYS A 14 0.60 5.55 7.45
C LYS A 14 1.38 5.38 8.76
N LYS A 15 0.69 5.32 9.91
CA LYS A 15 1.34 5.14 11.22
C LYS A 15 1.87 3.71 11.42
N ALA A 16 1.22 2.73 10.79
CA ALA A 16 1.58 1.32 10.93
C ALA A 16 2.70 0.88 9.97
N ALA A 17 3.08 1.70 8.99
CA ALA A 17 3.97 1.35 7.88
C ALA A 17 5.28 0.70 8.33
N ALA A 18 5.99 1.34 9.26
CA ALA A 18 7.24 0.81 9.79
C ALA A 18 7.04 -0.53 10.53
N PHE A 19 5.96 -0.64 11.32
CA PHE A 19 5.65 -1.83 12.11
C PHE A 19 5.32 -3.02 11.21
N PHE A 20 4.35 -2.90 10.31
CA PHE A 20 3.96 -4.03 9.48
C PHE A 20 5.02 -4.38 8.44
N ARG A 21 5.82 -3.41 7.95
CA ARG A 21 7.02 -3.70 7.15
C ARG A 21 7.92 -4.68 7.87
N GLY A 22 8.29 -4.38 9.13
CA GLY A 22 9.12 -5.25 9.95
C GLY A 22 8.50 -6.64 10.08
N ARG A 23 7.21 -6.72 10.41
CA ARG A 23 6.50 -8.01 10.54
C ARG A 23 6.46 -8.81 9.23
N LEU A 24 6.19 -8.17 8.09
CA LEU A 24 6.13 -8.85 6.81
C LEU A 24 7.50 -9.39 6.39
N LEU A 25 8.57 -8.59 6.55
CA LEU A 25 9.95 -9.02 6.29
C LEU A 25 10.35 -10.20 7.20
N MET A 26 10.05 -10.11 8.50
CA MET A 26 10.30 -11.20 9.46
C MET A 26 9.58 -12.51 9.08
N HIS A 27 8.45 -12.43 8.39
CA HIS A 27 7.67 -13.58 7.92
C HIS A 27 7.98 -13.96 6.46
N GLY A 28 9.07 -13.46 5.88
CA GLY A 28 9.56 -13.88 4.56
C GLY A 28 9.00 -13.13 3.36
N ALA A 29 8.35 -11.98 3.56
CA ALA A 29 7.99 -11.12 2.44
C ALA A 29 9.26 -10.60 1.73
N ALA A 30 9.21 -10.55 0.40
CA ALA A 30 10.30 -9.96 -0.39
C ALA A 30 10.40 -8.45 -0.11
N SER A 31 11.61 -7.93 0.05
CA SER A 31 11.84 -6.50 0.30
C SER A 31 11.37 -5.60 -0.84
N ASN A 32 11.46 -6.10 -2.08
CA ASN A 32 10.97 -5.45 -3.28
C ASN A 32 9.47 -5.70 -3.57
N MET A 33 8.73 -6.34 -2.65
CA MET A 33 7.30 -6.56 -2.82
C MET A 33 6.60 -5.22 -3.07
N PRO A 34 5.80 -5.10 -4.14
CA PRO A 34 5.20 -3.83 -4.49
C PRO A 34 4.13 -3.42 -3.47
N VAL A 35 4.08 -2.14 -3.14
CA VAL A 35 3.04 -1.54 -2.32
C VAL A 35 2.48 -0.33 -3.07
N THR A 36 1.18 -0.30 -3.25
CA THR A 36 0.49 0.90 -3.76
C THR A 36 -0.11 1.67 -2.61
N ILE A 37 0.18 2.97 -2.54
CA ILE A 37 -0.38 3.89 -1.55
C ILE A 37 -1.49 4.67 -2.25
N VAL A 38 -2.71 4.58 -1.73
CA VAL A 38 -3.86 5.34 -2.21
C VAL A 38 -4.27 6.34 -1.14
N GLU A 39 -3.95 7.60 -1.36
CA GLU A 39 -4.36 8.72 -0.51
C GLU A 39 -5.70 9.27 -1.00
N ASN A 40 -6.59 9.62 -0.07
CA ASN A 40 -7.90 10.22 -0.37
C ASN A 40 -8.71 9.38 -1.37
N ALA A 41 -8.71 8.05 -1.18
CA ALA A 41 -9.42 7.12 -2.06
C ALA A 41 -10.88 7.58 -2.32
N SER A 42 -11.29 7.55 -3.59
CA SER A 42 -12.62 7.98 -4.07
C SER A 42 -12.96 9.47 -3.90
N ARG A 43 -11.97 10.33 -3.60
CA ARG A 43 -12.14 11.80 -3.55
C ARG A 43 -11.48 12.46 -4.76
N LEU A 44 -11.89 13.68 -5.07
CA LEU A 44 -11.35 14.46 -6.20
C LEU A 44 -9.83 14.70 -6.12
N ASN A 45 -9.27 14.74 -4.92
CA ASN A 45 -7.85 14.91 -4.66
C ASN A 45 -7.13 13.56 -4.36
N GLN A 46 -7.63 12.45 -4.91
CA GLN A 46 -6.98 11.16 -4.79
C GLN A 46 -5.58 11.19 -5.38
N ARG A 47 -4.61 10.62 -4.67
CA ARG A 47 -3.22 10.43 -5.14
C ARG A 47 -2.85 8.96 -5.02
N ILE A 48 -2.20 8.44 -6.06
CA ILE A 48 -1.67 7.08 -6.07
C ILE A 48 -0.15 7.17 -6.12
N LEU A 49 0.52 6.62 -5.13
CA LEU A 49 1.98 6.56 -5.06
C LEU A 49 2.44 5.10 -5.11
N GLN A 50 3.62 4.90 -5.69
CA GLN A 50 4.27 3.60 -5.72
C GLN A 50 5.35 3.52 -4.65
N ALA A 51 5.44 2.36 -4.00
CA ALA A 51 6.49 2.00 -3.08
C ALA A 51 6.83 0.51 -3.24
N THR A 52 7.94 0.11 -2.64
CA THR A 52 8.21 -1.27 -2.25
C THR A 52 8.00 -1.44 -0.75
N LEU A 53 7.93 -2.67 -0.27
CA LEU A 53 7.84 -2.95 1.16
C LEU A 53 9.00 -2.30 1.93
N MET A 54 10.20 -2.26 1.33
CA MET A 54 11.40 -1.70 1.96
C MET A 54 11.33 -0.18 2.13
N ASP A 55 11.00 0.54 1.05
CA ASP A 55 11.01 2.01 0.98
C ASP A 55 9.72 2.68 1.47
N LEU A 56 8.65 1.91 1.71
CA LEU A 56 7.33 2.42 2.08
C LEU A 56 7.34 3.53 3.17
N PRO A 57 8.05 3.38 4.31
CA PRO A 57 8.06 4.43 5.32
C PRO A 57 8.70 5.74 4.83
N GLU A 58 9.71 5.65 3.98
CA GLU A 58 10.41 6.80 3.40
C GLU A 58 9.54 7.50 2.36
N VAL A 59 8.89 6.73 1.48
CA VAL A 59 7.93 7.28 0.49
C VAL A 59 6.79 8.02 1.21
N LEU A 60 6.24 7.46 2.28
CA LEU A 60 5.19 8.11 3.06
C LEU A 60 5.66 9.39 3.76
N ALA A 61 6.91 9.44 4.23
CA ALA A 61 7.48 10.60 4.91
C ALA A 61 7.81 11.75 3.94
N THR A 62 8.29 11.42 2.74
CA THR A 62 8.77 12.40 1.74
C THR A 62 7.68 12.91 0.79
N SER A 63 6.57 12.19 0.65
CA SER A 63 5.53 12.50 -0.35
C SER A 63 4.41 13.43 0.15
N SER A 64 4.55 14.03 1.34
CA SER A 64 3.52 14.91 1.96
C SER A 64 2.11 14.29 1.89
N VAL A 65 1.99 13.07 2.41
CA VAL A 65 0.72 12.33 2.44
C VAL A 65 0.00 12.68 3.74
N ASP A 66 -0.97 13.59 3.69
CA ASP A 66 -1.63 14.15 4.88
C ASP A 66 -3.07 13.68 5.05
N GLY A 67 -3.69 13.15 3.99
CA GLY A 67 -5.03 12.58 4.00
C GLY A 67 -5.12 11.13 4.49
N PRO A 68 -6.33 10.55 4.52
CA PRO A 68 -6.54 9.12 4.76
C PRO A 68 -5.85 8.26 3.71
N VAL A 69 -5.24 7.16 4.13
CA VAL A 69 -4.45 6.27 3.29
C VAL A 69 -4.93 4.83 3.37
N VAL A 70 -5.03 4.19 2.20
CA VAL A 70 -5.12 2.73 2.05
C VAL A 70 -3.83 2.26 1.40
N LEU A 71 -3.21 1.22 1.97
CA LEU A 71 -2.05 0.56 1.38
C LEU A 71 -2.47 -0.77 0.77
N LEU A 72 -2.10 -1.01 -0.48
CA LEU A 72 -2.33 -2.26 -1.19
C LEU A 72 -0.98 -2.99 -1.31
N VAL A 73 -0.76 -3.94 -0.41
CA VAL A 73 0.48 -4.71 -0.30
C VAL A 73 0.42 -5.91 -1.24
N GLY A 74 1.48 -6.10 -2.03
CA GLY A 74 1.54 -7.12 -3.08
C GLY A 74 0.95 -6.66 -4.42
N LEU A 75 0.52 -5.40 -4.54
CA LEU A 75 0.02 -4.82 -5.79
C LEU A 75 0.85 -3.62 -6.23
N ALA A 76 1.33 -3.67 -7.48
CA ALA A 76 1.86 -2.51 -8.18
C ALA A 76 0.71 -1.58 -8.63
N PRO A 77 0.97 -0.28 -8.88
CA PRO A 77 -0.09 0.71 -9.15
C PRO A 77 -1.06 0.31 -10.26
N ARG A 78 -0.57 -0.29 -11.36
CA ARG A 78 -1.43 -0.78 -12.45
C ARG A 78 -2.40 -1.87 -11.99
N GLY A 79 -1.93 -2.79 -11.16
CA GLY A 79 -2.77 -3.83 -10.55
C GLY A 79 -3.73 -3.26 -9.51
N ALA A 80 -3.29 -2.26 -8.76
CA ALA A 80 -4.12 -1.54 -7.80
C ALA A 80 -5.25 -0.76 -8.46
N THR A 81 -5.00 -0.02 -9.54
CA THR A 81 -6.05 0.69 -10.29
C THR A 81 -7.11 -0.29 -10.81
N LYS A 82 -6.69 -1.44 -11.35
CA LYS A 82 -7.61 -2.50 -11.77
C LYS A 82 -8.45 -3.02 -10.60
N ALA A 83 -7.81 -3.39 -9.49
CA ALA A 83 -8.51 -3.88 -8.29
C ALA A 83 -9.50 -2.86 -7.71
N MET A 84 -9.16 -1.57 -7.75
CA MET A 84 -10.07 -0.49 -7.31
C MET A 84 -11.29 -0.34 -8.21
N ILE A 85 -11.14 -0.54 -9.53
CA ILE A 85 -12.28 -0.55 -10.47
C ILE A 85 -13.18 -1.76 -10.19
N ASP A 86 -12.60 -2.93 -9.99
CA ASP A 86 -13.33 -4.18 -9.73
C ASP A 86 -14.14 -4.10 -8.41
N LEU A 87 -13.67 -3.33 -7.41
CA LEU A 87 -14.41 -3.09 -6.16
C LEU A 87 -15.62 -2.16 -6.32
N ASN A 88 -15.74 -1.40 -7.42
CA ASN A 88 -16.82 -0.44 -7.65
C ASN A 88 -18.00 -1.04 -8.45
N ILE A 89 -18.04 -2.37 -8.57
CA ILE A 89 -19.16 -3.13 -9.14
C ILE A 89 -19.80 -3.96 -8.01
N ALA A 90 -20.62 -3.31 -7.17
CA ALA A 90 -21.56 -3.94 -6.26
C ALA A 90 -22.76 -3.01 -6.04
#